data_AF-A0A2E3EEH2-F1
#
_entry.id   AF-A0A2E3EEH2-F1
#
_cell.length_a   1.000
_cell.length_b   1.000
_cell.length_c   1.000
_cell.angle_alpha   90.00
_cell.angle_beta   90.00
_cell.angle_gamma   90.00
#
_symmetry.space_group_name_H-M   'P 1'
#
loop_
_entity.id
_entity.type
_entity.pdbx_description
1 polymer ?
#
loop_
_entity_poly.entity_id
_entity_poly.type
_entity_poly.pdbx_seq_one_letter_code
_entity_poly.pdbx_strand_id
1 'polypeptide(L)'
;MRNPYKETRSDIEVTLSRRAAIISIFSFLCIIILPPLYQNIFELNKKLCGNNDITWVPTIEIFNKDSKTTITDHLQQYEKSLEDAEFTEPPRRIIQTILSKGPLHEGNSKTKIGKNGWLFLKASLNSLTGYGPIKTEPQSVSKDPNLNHWQSPLTVIERFADQLNQFGVHLVIVSIPVKPMIYPEHLSQPTQEPVIHPDSENFYSALRSLNNVDVLDLTLPLFKLKSNSEVFLKQDTHWTPEGMEKAAKIIADHIKSKGWEYKQSVLKTNGSESRSSFGDLVENLNTYGKISDLETVMATPVKGQTIDPESSIVLLGDSFTNIYSTDTTLNWGKHAGLADHIALNLGGPLDVIAINGGGATGVRRKLASRKGSAVSMKKKRAVIWAITSRDLFLSPTAAHKARIHWENVIFDNRSPEPIRISSARVRAKILSKPKLPDPKSTTYSALLYGADYKILETTSGKIETDGNRIAVMHWAYKNRQMLPSSNYKIGEERVLNLIPFDEMKELRTLEQLYDGDLFDYYWDLPEANNEMPEKPIILKENGSNSHLIASASCGLFALILAFLIKKIVKHNE
;
A
#
# COMPACT_ATOMS: atom_id res chain seq x y z
N MET A 1 -8.21 0.59 -41.33
CA MET A 1 -7.01 0.87 -40.52
C MET A 1 -6.04 -0.29 -40.69
N ARG A 2 -4.81 -0.05 -41.15
CA ARG A 2 -3.79 -1.10 -41.24
C ARG A 2 -3.20 -1.32 -39.86
N ASN A 3 -3.07 -2.58 -39.45
CA ASN A 3 -2.42 -2.98 -38.21
C ASN A 3 -0.96 -2.45 -38.20
N PRO A 4 -0.55 -1.64 -37.21
CA PRO A 4 0.78 -1.01 -37.17
C PRO A 4 1.88 -1.96 -36.71
N TYR A 5 1.55 -3.18 -36.26
CA TYR A 5 2.53 -4.17 -35.85
C TYR A 5 2.97 -5.00 -37.07
N LYS A 6 4.28 -5.05 -37.34
CA LYS A 6 4.88 -6.07 -38.23
C LYS A 6 4.47 -7.44 -37.67
N GLU A 7 3.79 -8.26 -38.46
CA GLU A 7 3.56 -9.67 -38.13
C GLU A 7 4.93 -10.35 -38.00
N THR A 8 5.44 -10.41 -36.78
CA THR A 8 6.57 -11.26 -36.42
C THR A 8 6.11 -12.71 -36.59
N ARG A 9 6.83 -13.44 -37.43
CA ARG A 9 6.59 -14.83 -37.81
C ARG A 9 6.11 -15.68 -36.63
N SER A 10 4.98 -16.32 -36.85
CA SER A 10 4.34 -17.31 -36.00
C SER A 10 5.12 -18.63 -35.99
N ASP A 11 6.25 -18.68 -35.30
CA ASP A 11 6.99 -19.95 -35.13
C ASP A 11 6.54 -20.73 -33.88
N ILE A 12 5.39 -20.37 -33.29
CA ILE A 12 4.75 -21.14 -32.22
C ILE A 12 3.39 -21.62 -32.71
N GLU A 13 3.39 -22.70 -33.49
CA GLU A 13 2.15 -23.39 -33.85
C GLU A 13 1.72 -24.29 -32.68
N VAL A 14 0.83 -23.77 -31.83
CA VAL A 14 0.26 -24.55 -30.72
C VAL A 14 -0.80 -25.50 -31.28
N THR A 15 -0.43 -26.74 -31.61
CA THR A 15 -1.37 -27.76 -32.09
C THR A 15 -2.12 -28.40 -30.92
N LEU A 16 -3.38 -28.01 -30.70
CA LEU A 16 -4.29 -28.69 -29.76
C LEU A 16 -5.14 -29.73 -30.48
N SER A 17 -5.16 -30.97 -29.97
CA SER A 17 -6.08 -31.99 -30.50
C SER A 17 -7.54 -31.56 -30.33
N ARG A 18 -8.42 -31.98 -31.25
CA ARG A 18 -9.87 -31.67 -31.18
C ARG A 18 -10.49 -32.06 -29.83
N ARG A 19 -10.05 -33.17 -29.23
CA ARG A 19 -10.49 -33.62 -27.90
C ARG A 19 -10.02 -32.67 -26.81
N ALA A 20 -8.76 -32.26 -26.82
CA ALA A 20 -8.22 -31.30 -25.85
C ALA A 20 -8.90 -29.92 -25.99
N ALA A 21 -9.18 -29.48 -27.21
CA ALA A 21 -9.90 -28.24 -27.46
C ALA A 21 -11.35 -28.30 -26.91
N ILE A 22 -12.09 -29.38 -27.19
CA ILE A 22 -13.46 -29.57 -26.66
C ILE A 22 -13.44 -29.62 -25.13
N ILE A 23 -12.52 -30.37 -24.52
CA ILE A 23 -12.39 -30.45 -23.07
C ILE A 23 -12.07 -29.07 -22.48
N SER A 24 -11.16 -28.31 -23.11
CA SER A 24 -10.77 -26.97 -22.64
C SER A 24 -11.92 -25.97 -22.76
N ILE A 25 -12.68 -26.00 -23.86
CA ILE A 25 -13.86 -25.15 -24.06
C ILE A 25 -14.94 -25.50 -23.05
N PHE A 26 -15.27 -26.78 -22.90
CA PHE A 26 -16.27 -27.22 -21.93
C PHE A 26 -15.87 -26.84 -20.50
N SER A 27 -14.60 -27.06 -20.16
CA SER A 27 -13.98 -26.67 -18.90
C SER A 27 -14.12 -25.17 -18.66
N PHE A 28 -13.77 -24.34 -19.66
CA PHE A 28 -13.89 -22.89 -19.60
C PHE A 28 -15.34 -22.42 -19.41
N LEU A 29 -16.29 -23.01 -20.14
CA LEU A 29 -17.72 -22.71 -20.01
C LEU A 29 -18.24 -23.10 -18.62
N CYS A 30 -17.84 -24.26 -18.09
CA CYS A 30 -18.19 -24.66 -16.73
C CYS A 30 -17.64 -23.67 -15.68
N ILE A 31 -16.41 -23.16 -15.85
CA ILE A 31 -15.82 -22.14 -14.94
C ILE A 31 -16.67 -20.88 -14.90
N ILE A 32 -17.13 -20.40 -16.05
CA ILE A 32 -17.85 -19.12 -16.14
C ILE A 32 -19.31 -19.29 -15.68
N ILE A 33 -19.93 -20.44 -15.96
CA ILE A 33 -21.38 -20.62 -15.77
C ILE A 33 -21.72 -21.20 -14.39
N LEU A 34 -20.99 -22.20 -13.89
CA LEU A 34 -21.38 -22.93 -12.68
C LEU A 34 -21.38 -22.07 -11.40
N PRO A 35 -20.36 -21.23 -11.13
CA PRO A 35 -20.36 -20.43 -9.90
C PRO A 35 -21.51 -19.41 -9.85
N PRO A 36 -21.77 -18.60 -10.90
CA PRO A 36 -22.94 -17.71 -10.91
C PRO A 36 -24.27 -18.46 -10.83
N LEU A 37 -24.43 -19.59 -11.55
CA LEU A 37 -25.68 -20.35 -11.55
C LEU A 37 -26.00 -20.91 -10.15
N TYR A 38 -25.01 -21.51 -9.49
CA TYR A 38 -25.16 -22.06 -8.14
C TYR A 38 -25.53 -20.98 -7.12
N GLN A 39 -24.85 -19.83 -7.16
CA GLN A 39 -25.13 -18.70 -6.28
C GLN A 39 -26.54 -18.16 -6.49
N ASN A 40 -26.96 -17.95 -7.74
CA ASN A 40 -28.31 -17.47 -8.03
C ASN A 40 -29.36 -18.44 -7.49
N ILE A 41 -29.17 -19.75 -7.67
CA ILE A 41 -30.08 -20.76 -7.12
C ILE A 41 -30.09 -20.70 -5.58
N PHE A 42 -28.93 -20.57 -4.94
CA PHE A 42 -28.81 -20.54 -3.49
C PHE A 42 -29.38 -19.26 -2.85
N GLU A 43 -29.07 -18.08 -3.40
CA GLU A 43 -29.57 -16.79 -2.91
C GLU A 43 -31.07 -16.63 -3.19
N LEU A 44 -31.56 -17.10 -4.33
CA LEU A 44 -33.00 -17.13 -4.62
C LEU A 44 -33.71 -18.04 -3.61
N ASN A 45 -33.12 -19.19 -3.26
CA ASN A 45 -33.66 -20.09 -2.24
C ASN A 45 -33.64 -19.45 -0.84
N LYS A 46 -32.56 -18.75 -0.46
CA LYS A 46 -32.45 -18.03 0.81
C LYS A 46 -33.47 -16.89 0.93
N LYS A 47 -33.72 -16.19 -0.18
CA LYS A 47 -34.76 -15.14 -0.30
C LYS A 47 -36.18 -15.72 -0.19
N LEU A 48 -36.42 -16.89 -0.80
CA LEU A 48 -37.69 -17.61 -0.70
C LEU A 48 -37.94 -18.19 0.70
N CYS A 49 -36.88 -18.53 1.45
CA CYS A 49 -36.95 -19.01 2.84
C CYS A 49 -37.07 -17.90 3.91
N GLY A 50 -37.33 -16.64 3.54
CA GLY A 50 -37.72 -15.59 4.49
C GLY A 50 -36.59 -14.91 5.27
N ASN A 51 -35.32 -15.10 4.90
CA ASN A 51 -34.22 -14.30 5.45
C ASN A 51 -34.19 -12.91 4.77
N ASN A 52 -34.70 -11.89 5.47
CA ASN A 52 -34.86 -10.52 4.96
C ASN A 52 -33.58 -9.67 4.89
N ASP A 53 -32.39 -10.29 4.93
CA ASP A 53 -31.18 -9.55 4.56
C ASP A 53 -31.18 -9.35 3.05
N ILE A 54 -31.11 -8.09 2.61
CA ILE A 54 -31.10 -7.67 1.20
C ILE A 54 -29.88 -8.30 0.53
N THR A 55 -30.06 -9.47 -0.05
CA THR A 55 -29.05 -10.23 -0.76
C THR A 55 -29.09 -9.81 -2.22
N TRP A 56 -27.98 -9.22 -2.68
CA TRP A 56 -27.83 -8.76 -4.05
C TRP A 56 -27.90 -9.96 -5.01
N VAL A 57 -28.80 -9.92 -6.00
CA VAL A 57 -28.99 -10.99 -6.99
C VAL A 57 -28.52 -10.49 -8.36
N PRO A 58 -27.33 -10.89 -8.83
CA PRO A 58 -26.72 -10.32 -10.04
C PRO A 58 -27.57 -10.52 -11.30
N THR A 59 -28.28 -11.64 -11.42
CA THR A 59 -29.12 -11.93 -12.58
C THR A 59 -30.34 -11.03 -12.68
N ILE A 60 -30.79 -10.44 -11.57
CA ILE A 60 -31.90 -9.50 -11.56
C ILE A 60 -31.36 -8.08 -11.84
N GLU A 61 -30.24 -7.70 -11.22
CA GLU A 61 -29.70 -6.35 -11.36
C GLU A 61 -29.26 -6.02 -12.80
N ILE A 62 -28.66 -6.98 -13.52
CA ILE A 62 -28.23 -6.74 -14.91
C ILE A 62 -29.39 -6.25 -15.79
N PHE A 63 -30.61 -6.71 -15.54
CA PHE A 63 -31.82 -6.29 -16.26
C PHE A 63 -32.61 -5.18 -15.56
N ASN A 64 -32.29 -4.86 -14.30
CA ASN A 64 -32.99 -3.86 -13.50
C ASN A 64 -32.29 -2.50 -13.53
N LYS A 65 -32.21 -1.91 -14.73
CA LYS A 65 -31.60 -0.60 -14.95
C LYS A 65 -32.47 0.53 -14.40
N ASP A 66 -31.92 1.40 -13.57
CA ASP A 66 -32.59 2.65 -13.20
C ASP A 66 -32.82 3.51 -14.46
N SER A 67 -34.03 4.05 -14.59
CA SER A 67 -34.42 5.04 -15.59
C SER A 67 -33.45 6.22 -15.70
N LYS A 68 -32.75 6.59 -14.61
CA LYS A 68 -31.88 7.77 -14.53
C LYS A 68 -30.40 7.52 -14.89
N THR A 69 -29.94 6.27 -14.97
CA THR A 69 -28.53 5.95 -15.28
C THR A 69 -28.33 5.58 -16.74
N THR A 70 -27.16 5.85 -17.32
CA THR A 70 -26.88 5.36 -18.69
C THR A 70 -26.66 3.85 -18.69
N ILE A 71 -26.78 3.20 -19.85
CA ILE A 71 -26.49 1.76 -19.98
C ILE A 71 -25.02 1.48 -19.62
N THR A 72 -24.12 2.37 -20.03
CA THR A 72 -22.68 2.26 -19.71
C THR A 72 -22.44 2.33 -18.21
N ASP A 73 -23.02 3.31 -17.51
CA ASP A 73 -22.87 3.43 -16.06
C ASP A 73 -23.46 2.23 -15.33
N HIS A 74 -24.62 1.73 -15.79
CA HIS A 74 -25.25 0.54 -15.23
C HIS A 74 -24.37 -0.71 -15.38
N LEU A 75 -23.80 -0.94 -16.57
CA LEU A 75 -22.90 -2.07 -16.80
C LEU A 75 -21.60 -1.96 -16.01
N GLN A 76 -21.02 -0.77 -15.92
CA GLN A 76 -19.82 -0.54 -15.09
C GLN A 76 -20.11 -0.76 -13.60
N GLN A 77 -21.26 -0.29 -13.12
CA GLN A 77 -21.69 -0.51 -11.75
C GLN A 77 -21.96 -1.99 -11.48
N TYR A 78 -22.60 -2.69 -12.41
CA TYR A 78 -22.84 -4.13 -12.34
C TYR A 78 -21.54 -4.94 -12.32
N GLU A 79 -20.59 -4.64 -13.22
CA GLU A 79 -19.26 -5.26 -13.24
C GLU A 79 -18.53 -5.05 -11.90
N LYS A 80 -18.58 -3.83 -11.37
CA LYS A 80 -17.98 -3.53 -10.07
C LYS A 80 -18.65 -4.29 -8.92
N SER A 81 -19.98 -4.36 -8.90
CA SER A 81 -20.71 -5.15 -7.91
C SER A 81 -20.39 -6.64 -8.00
N LEU A 82 -20.18 -7.17 -9.22
CA LEU A 82 -19.74 -8.55 -9.46
C LEU A 82 -18.33 -8.81 -8.93
N GLU A 83 -17.39 -7.89 -9.16
CA GLU A 83 -16.02 -7.98 -8.62
C GLU A 83 -16.02 -8.04 -7.08
N ASP A 84 -16.87 -7.23 -6.44
CA ASP A 84 -16.93 -7.10 -4.99
C ASP A 84 -17.71 -8.23 -4.29
N ALA A 85 -18.46 -9.03 -5.04
CA ALA A 85 -19.40 -10.02 -4.52
C ALA A 85 -18.75 -11.10 -3.64
N GLU A 86 -19.39 -11.47 -2.53
CA GLU A 86 -18.82 -12.42 -1.56
C GLU A 86 -18.52 -13.82 -2.14
N PHE A 87 -19.21 -14.19 -3.22
CA PHE A 87 -19.09 -15.51 -3.83
C PHE A 87 -17.87 -15.70 -4.73
N THR A 88 -17.25 -14.61 -5.19
CA THR A 88 -16.04 -14.69 -6.00
C THR A 88 -14.84 -15.11 -5.16
N GLU A 89 -14.85 -14.80 -3.86
CA GLU A 89 -13.72 -15.01 -2.95
C GLU A 89 -13.37 -16.50 -2.74
N PRO A 90 -14.27 -17.40 -2.30
CA PRO A 90 -13.90 -18.78 -2.05
C PRO A 90 -13.32 -19.50 -3.29
N PRO A 91 -13.95 -19.47 -4.48
CA PRO A 91 -13.37 -20.07 -5.69
C PRO A 91 -12.04 -19.41 -6.07
N ARG A 92 -11.94 -18.07 -6.00
CA ARG A 92 -10.70 -17.33 -6.30
C ARG A 92 -9.56 -17.76 -5.40
N ARG A 93 -9.79 -17.88 -4.09
CA ARG A 93 -8.79 -18.32 -3.12
C ARG A 93 -8.40 -19.79 -3.31
N ILE A 94 -9.35 -20.67 -3.64
CA ILE A 94 -9.04 -22.10 -3.96
C ILE A 94 -8.13 -22.16 -5.18
N ILE A 95 -8.55 -21.54 -6.29
CA ILE A 95 -7.79 -21.53 -7.54
C ILE A 95 -6.40 -20.95 -7.29
N GLN A 96 -6.31 -19.81 -6.59
CA GLN A 96 -5.03 -19.21 -6.26
C GLN A 96 -4.14 -20.13 -5.41
N THR A 97 -4.72 -20.86 -4.44
CA THR A 97 -3.96 -21.82 -3.61
C THR A 97 -3.38 -22.95 -4.46
N ILE A 98 -4.19 -23.48 -5.38
CA ILE A 98 -3.77 -24.54 -6.30
C ILE A 98 -2.69 -24.03 -7.26
N LEU A 99 -2.85 -22.84 -7.83
CA LEU A 99 -1.84 -22.26 -8.72
C LEU A 99 -0.53 -21.96 -7.98
N SER A 100 -0.62 -21.52 -6.72
CA SER A 100 0.55 -21.16 -5.91
C SER A 100 1.31 -22.39 -5.39
N LYS A 101 0.60 -23.41 -4.88
CA LYS A 101 1.19 -24.65 -4.31
C LYS A 101 1.41 -25.75 -5.34
N GLY A 102 0.70 -25.68 -6.46
CA GLY A 102 0.77 -26.65 -7.53
C GLY A 102 2.04 -26.49 -8.36
N PRO A 103 2.22 -27.34 -9.38
CA PRO A 103 3.46 -27.38 -10.17
C PRO A 103 3.78 -26.06 -10.91
N LEU A 104 2.77 -25.22 -11.13
CA LEU A 104 2.91 -23.94 -11.85
C LEU A 104 3.60 -22.86 -11.00
N HIS A 105 3.51 -22.93 -9.67
CA HIS A 105 4.06 -21.91 -8.76
C HIS A 105 3.72 -20.48 -9.19
N GLU A 106 2.45 -20.22 -9.51
CA GLU A 106 2.03 -18.93 -10.02
C GLU A 106 1.44 -18.03 -8.94
N GLY A 107 1.86 -16.76 -8.98
CA GLY A 107 1.35 -15.72 -8.10
C GLY A 107 0.02 -15.14 -8.60
N ASN A 108 -0.23 -13.87 -8.30
CA ASN A 108 -1.44 -13.17 -8.70
C ASN A 108 -1.15 -11.79 -9.32
N SER A 109 -2.11 -10.88 -9.32
CA SER A 109 -1.94 -9.53 -9.87
C SER A 109 -0.95 -8.65 -9.08
N LYS A 110 -0.68 -8.98 -7.80
CA LYS A 110 0.17 -8.21 -6.89
C LYS A 110 1.49 -8.91 -6.59
N THR A 111 1.47 -10.23 -6.37
CA THR A 111 2.65 -11.01 -5.97
C THR A 111 3.08 -11.93 -7.12
N LYS A 112 4.37 -11.95 -7.45
CA LYS A 112 5.01 -12.98 -8.28
C LYS A 112 5.76 -13.95 -7.37
N ILE A 113 5.58 -15.25 -7.59
CA ILE A 113 6.35 -16.29 -6.89
C ILE A 113 7.64 -16.52 -7.68
N GLY A 114 8.77 -16.47 -6.97
CA GLY A 114 10.10 -16.78 -7.48
C GLY A 114 10.59 -18.15 -6.98
N LYS A 115 11.89 -18.42 -7.19
CA LYS A 115 12.54 -19.66 -6.78
C LYS A 115 12.80 -19.67 -5.26
N ASN A 116 12.89 -20.87 -4.67
CA ASN A 116 13.34 -21.08 -3.29
C ASN A 116 12.55 -20.29 -2.23
N GLY A 117 11.23 -20.16 -2.40
CA GLY A 117 10.35 -19.50 -1.45
C GLY A 117 10.35 -17.97 -1.51
N TRP A 118 11.06 -17.35 -2.46
CA TRP A 118 11.07 -15.91 -2.63
C TRP A 118 9.79 -15.41 -3.32
N LEU A 119 9.17 -14.39 -2.75
CA LEU A 119 8.01 -13.70 -3.31
C LEU A 119 8.41 -12.30 -3.76
N PHE A 120 7.80 -11.75 -4.81
CA PHE A 120 8.13 -10.42 -5.32
C PHE A 120 6.87 -9.59 -5.54
N LEU A 121 6.94 -8.30 -5.18
CA LEU A 121 5.88 -7.35 -5.54
C LEU A 121 5.95 -7.05 -7.05
N LYS A 122 4.84 -7.25 -7.76
CA LYS A 122 4.76 -6.95 -9.20
C LYS A 122 4.97 -5.48 -9.52
N ALA A 123 4.49 -4.56 -8.68
CA ALA A 123 4.74 -3.13 -8.88
C ALA A 123 6.25 -2.82 -8.87
N SER A 124 7.03 -3.48 -8.01
CA SER A 124 8.49 -3.34 -8.01
C SER A 124 9.13 -3.88 -9.29
N LEU A 125 8.63 -4.98 -9.86
CA LEU A 125 9.10 -5.47 -11.15
C LEU A 125 8.78 -4.49 -12.29
N ASN A 126 7.56 -3.96 -12.31
CA ASN A 126 7.13 -2.97 -13.30
C ASN A 126 7.96 -1.68 -13.24
N SER A 127 8.49 -1.32 -12.06
CA SER A 127 9.40 -0.18 -11.91
C SER A 127 10.80 -0.40 -12.47
N LEU A 128 11.17 -1.65 -12.80
CA LEU A 128 12.44 -1.99 -13.44
C LEU A 128 12.29 -2.20 -14.95
N THR A 129 11.10 -2.61 -15.38
CA THR A 129 10.79 -2.93 -16.77
C THR A 129 9.63 -2.06 -17.24
N GLY A 130 9.91 -0.92 -17.86
CA GLY A 130 8.83 -0.04 -18.28
C GLY A 130 9.26 1.27 -18.91
N TYR A 131 8.26 2.14 -19.04
CA TYR A 131 8.42 3.56 -19.30
C TYR A 131 8.47 4.30 -17.96
N GLY A 132 8.99 5.53 -17.96
CA GLY A 132 9.05 6.41 -16.79
C GLY A 132 10.40 6.40 -16.09
N PRO A 133 10.64 7.37 -15.19
CA PRO A 133 9.88 8.59 -15.02
C PRO A 133 10.31 9.64 -16.05
N ILE A 134 11.45 9.46 -16.72
CA ILE A 134 11.95 10.40 -17.74
C ILE A 134 11.43 9.97 -19.12
N LYS A 135 11.49 8.68 -19.45
CA LYS A 135 10.96 8.17 -20.72
C LYS A 135 9.42 8.15 -20.70
N THR A 136 8.79 9.02 -21.50
CA THR A 136 7.33 9.11 -21.57
C THR A 136 6.69 7.80 -22.04
N GLU A 137 5.64 7.39 -21.33
CA GLU A 137 4.82 6.24 -21.72
C GLU A 137 3.93 6.61 -22.94
N PRO A 138 3.92 5.81 -24.02
CA PRO A 138 3.15 6.13 -25.22
C PRO A 138 1.65 6.22 -24.91
N GLN A 139 0.94 7.11 -25.62
CA GLN A 139 -0.52 7.20 -25.51
C GLN A 139 -1.17 5.91 -26.02
N SER A 140 -2.22 5.44 -25.33
CA SER A 140 -3.01 4.27 -25.75
C SER A 140 -4.48 4.53 -25.47
N VAL A 141 -5.36 4.06 -26.37
CA VAL A 141 -6.82 4.18 -26.23
C VAL A 141 -7.37 3.39 -25.03
N SER A 142 -6.60 2.45 -24.49
CA SER A 142 -6.93 1.67 -23.30
C SER A 142 -6.44 2.31 -22.00
N LYS A 143 -5.83 3.50 -22.06
CA LYS A 143 -5.41 4.22 -20.86
C LYS A 143 -6.62 4.77 -20.12
N ASP A 144 -6.55 4.71 -18.79
CA ASP A 144 -7.56 5.28 -17.93
C ASP A 144 -7.63 6.81 -18.15
N PRO A 145 -8.79 7.38 -18.53
CA PRO A 145 -8.94 8.82 -18.72
C PRO A 145 -8.70 9.62 -17.43
N ASN A 146 -8.69 8.98 -16.24
CA ASN A 146 -8.43 9.62 -14.96
C ASN A 146 -6.93 9.79 -14.63
N LEU A 147 -6.01 9.42 -15.54
CA LEU A 147 -4.56 9.64 -15.39
C LEU A 147 -4.14 11.13 -15.31
N ASN A 148 -5.08 12.06 -15.49
CA ASN A 148 -4.85 13.52 -15.56
C ASN A 148 -4.18 14.14 -14.31
N HIS A 149 -4.06 13.42 -13.20
CA HIS A 149 -3.45 13.91 -11.96
C HIS A 149 -1.97 13.52 -11.79
N TRP A 150 -1.35 12.85 -12.76
CA TRP A 150 0.05 12.47 -12.67
C TRP A 150 1.00 13.66 -12.84
N GLN A 151 1.92 13.85 -11.90
CA GLN A 151 3.07 14.76 -12.03
C GLN A 151 4.36 13.96 -12.05
N SER A 152 5.36 14.43 -12.80
CA SER A 152 6.68 13.80 -12.82
C SER A 152 7.31 13.83 -11.42
N PRO A 153 7.81 12.69 -10.90
CA PRO A 153 8.52 12.64 -9.62
C PRO A 153 9.65 13.66 -9.54
N LEU A 154 10.44 13.81 -10.60
CA LEU A 154 11.57 14.74 -10.66
C LEU A 154 11.13 16.18 -10.40
N THR A 155 10.11 16.65 -11.13
CA THR A 155 9.57 18.02 -11.00
C THR A 155 8.98 18.29 -9.61
N VAL A 156 8.33 17.29 -9.01
CA VAL A 156 7.77 17.44 -7.66
C VAL A 156 8.88 17.48 -6.60
N ILE A 157 9.95 16.69 -6.76
CA ILE A 157 11.12 16.73 -5.88
C ILE A 157 11.84 18.07 -5.99
N GLU A 158 12.06 18.58 -7.21
CA GLU A 158 12.68 19.90 -7.45
C GLU A 158 11.91 21.01 -6.73
N ARG A 159 10.59 21.07 -6.90
CA ARG A 159 9.76 22.09 -6.23
C ARG A 159 9.79 21.95 -4.72
N PHE A 160 9.78 20.73 -4.20
CA PHE A 160 9.87 20.50 -2.76
C PHE A 160 11.25 20.90 -2.23
N ALA A 161 12.33 20.61 -2.96
CA ALA A 161 13.67 21.06 -2.63
C ALA A 161 13.77 22.59 -2.62
N ASP A 162 13.17 23.28 -3.58
CA ASP A 162 13.11 24.75 -3.61
C ASP A 162 12.36 25.32 -2.40
N GLN A 163 11.23 24.73 -2.03
CA GLN A 163 10.49 25.13 -0.83
C GLN A 163 11.34 24.95 0.44
N LEU A 164 12.03 23.81 0.58
CA LEU A 164 12.94 23.57 1.71
C LEU A 164 14.12 24.54 1.72
N ASN A 165 14.67 24.87 0.54
CA ASN A 165 15.76 25.84 0.41
C ASN A 165 15.36 27.22 0.93
N GLN A 166 14.13 27.65 0.67
CA GLN A 166 13.59 28.93 1.18
C GLN A 166 13.56 28.99 2.72
N PHE A 167 13.52 27.83 3.39
CA PHE A 167 13.63 27.73 4.85
C PHE A 167 15.07 27.51 5.35
N GLY A 168 16.05 27.40 4.45
CA GLY A 168 17.43 27.05 4.78
C GLY A 168 17.61 25.56 5.14
N VAL A 169 16.74 24.69 4.63
CA VAL A 169 16.70 23.26 4.96
C VAL A 169 17.23 22.43 3.79
N HIS A 170 18.13 21.50 4.10
CA HIS A 170 18.72 20.61 3.10
C HIS A 170 17.84 19.38 2.88
N LEU A 171 17.71 18.92 1.64
CA LEU A 171 16.99 17.69 1.31
C LEU A 171 18.00 16.55 1.08
N VAL A 172 17.80 15.42 1.76
CA VAL A 172 18.57 14.20 1.54
C VAL A 172 17.62 13.13 1.03
N ILE A 173 17.62 12.89 -0.28
CA ILE A 173 16.85 11.80 -0.88
C ILE A 173 17.60 10.49 -0.61
N VAL A 174 16.93 9.55 0.04
CA VAL A 174 17.44 8.20 0.26
C VAL A 174 16.64 7.24 -0.61
N SER A 175 17.24 6.79 -1.71
CA SER A 175 16.62 5.84 -2.61
C SER A 175 16.87 4.42 -2.12
N ILE A 176 15.81 3.78 -1.62
CA ILE A 176 15.82 2.39 -1.17
C ILE A 176 15.59 1.49 -2.40
N PRO A 177 16.51 0.56 -2.75
CA PRO A 177 16.30 -0.35 -3.87
C PRO A 177 15.10 -1.25 -3.60
N VAL A 178 14.52 -1.80 -4.66
CA VAL A 178 13.52 -2.86 -4.52
C VAL A 178 14.18 -4.24 -4.58
N LYS A 179 13.58 -5.22 -3.90
CA LYS A 179 14.05 -6.61 -3.84
C LYS A 179 14.51 -7.22 -5.18
N PRO A 180 13.80 -7.07 -6.32
CA PRO A 180 14.28 -7.64 -7.59
C PRO A 180 15.54 -6.98 -8.16
N MET A 181 15.91 -5.77 -7.73
CA MET A 181 17.21 -5.16 -8.07
C MET A 181 18.37 -5.93 -7.45
N ILE A 182 18.14 -6.46 -6.24
CA ILE A 182 19.17 -7.09 -5.42
C ILE A 182 19.18 -8.61 -5.59
N TYR A 183 18.02 -9.23 -5.83
CA TYR A 183 17.86 -10.69 -5.92
C TYR A 183 17.27 -11.17 -7.27
N PRO A 184 17.87 -10.82 -8.42
CA PRO A 184 17.38 -11.28 -9.73
C PRO A 184 17.51 -12.79 -9.94
N GLU A 185 18.42 -13.47 -9.23
CA GLU A 185 18.63 -14.92 -9.33
C GLU A 185 17.42 -15.74 -8.88
N HIS A 186 16.57 -15.18 -8.01
CA HIS A 186 15.33 -15.82 -7.58
C HIS A 186 14.17 -15.60 -8.56
N LEU A 187 14.36 -14.81 -9.61
CA LEU A 187 13.41 -14.62 -10.71
C LEU A 187 13.90 -15.30 -11.99
N SER A 188 15.18 -15.20 -12.31
CA SER A 188 15.76 -15.70 -13.56
C SER A 188 17.19 -16.19 -13.35
N GLN A 189 18.18 -15.55 -13.98
CA GLN A 189 19.61 -15.87 -13.84
C GLN A 189 20.30 -14.87 -12.91
N PRO A 190 21.34 -15.29 -12.18
CA PRO A 190 22.14 -14.37 -11.37
C PRO A 190 22.85 -13.33 -12.23
N THR A 191 23.02 -12.13 -11.66
CA THR A 191 23.78 -11.03 -12.26
C THR A 191 24.98 -10.69 -11.37
N GLN A 192 26.05 -10.17 -11.98
CA GLN A 192 27.24 -9.71 -11.24
C GLN A 192 27.03 -8.35 -10.57
N GLU A 193 26.08 -7.57 -11.08
CA GLU A 193 25.72 -6.23 -10.64
C GLU A 193 24.22 -6.16 -10.31
N PRO A 194 23.78 -5.19 -9.48
CA PRO A 194 22.35 -4.99 -9.24
C PRO A 194 21.62 -4.62 -10.54
N VAL A 195 20.38 -5.08 -10.67
CA VAL A 195 19.52 -4.64 -11.77
C VAL A 195 19.06 -3.22 -11.48
N ILE A 196 19.28 -2.30 -12.42
CA ILE A 196 18.91 -0.87 -12.28
C ILE A 196 17.97 -0.44 -13.39
N HIS A 197 17.13 0.56 -13.10
CA HIS A 197 16.27 1.15 -14.12
C HIS A 197 17.11 2.02 -15.08
N PRO A 198 16.88 2.01 -16.40
CA PRO A 198 17.69 2.78 -17.37
C PRO A 198 17.75 4.29 -17.09
N ASP A 199 16.68 4.87 -16.56
CA ASP A 199 16.61 6.31 -16.24
C ASP A 199 17.29 6.67 -14.91
N SER A 200 17.78 5.70 -14.12
CA SER A 200 18.24 5.94 -12.74
C SER A 200 19.36 6.96 -12.66
N GLU A 201 20.41 6.82 -13.47
CA GLU A 201 21.57 7.71 -13.39
C GLU A 201 21.22 9.14 -13.82
N ASN A 202 20.47 9.29 -14.91
CA ASN A 202 20.01 10.60 -15.36
C ASN A 202 19.12 11.28 -14.31
N PHE A 203 18.24 10.51 -13.66
CA PHE A 203 17.36 11.01 -12.62
C PHE A 203 18.14 11.47 -11.38
N TYR A 204 19.07 10.65 -10.87
CA TYR A 204 19.87 11.01 -9.71
C TYR A 204 20.87 12.13 -10.01
N SER A 205 21.46 12.15 -11.20
CA SER A 205 22.33 13.25 -11.63
C SER A 205 21.58 14.57 -11.73
N ALA A 206 20.34 14.58 -12.22
CA ALA A 206 19.49 15.77 -12.22
C ALA A 206 19.25 16.28 -10.79
N LEU A 207 18.91 15.40 -9.85
CA LEU A 207 18.73 15.77 -8.45
C LEU A 207 20.02 16.27 -7.78
N ARG A 208 21.16 15.62 -8.03
CA ARG A 208 22.48 16.04 -7.49
C ARG A 208 22.96 17.37 -8.06
N SER A 209 22.40 17.84 -9.17
CA SER A 209 22.71 19.16 -9.73
C SER A 209 22.05 20.32 -8.96
N LEU A 210 21.09 20.02 -8.07
CA LEU A 210 20.44 21.00 -7.23
C LEU A 210 21.32 21.35 -6.02
N ASN A 211 21.40 22.63 -5.67
CA ASN A 211 22.34 23.15 -4.66
C ASN A 211 22.10 22.64 -3.23
N ASN A 212 20.87 22.24 -2.90
CA ASN A 212 20.46 21.85 -1.55
C ASN A 212 19.93 20.41 -1.46
N VAL A 213 20.34 19.56 -2.41
CA VAL A 213 19.89 18.17 -2.48
C VAL A 213 21.08 17.21 -2.51
N ASP A 214 21.09 16.25 -1.58
CA ASP A 214 21.92 15.06 -1.69
C ASP A 214 21.08 13.86 -2.09
N VAL A 215 21.68 12.91 -2.83
CA VAL A 215 21.06 11.64 -3.18
C VAL A 215 21.92 10.48 -2.68
N LEU A 216 21.37 9.72 -1.72
CA LEU A 216 21.93 8.46 -1.24
C LEU A 216 21.23 7.30 -1.94
N ASP A 217 21.86 6.76 -2.98
CA ASP A 217 21.42 5.52 -3.63
C ASP A 217 21.95 4.31 -2.85
N LEU A 218 21.04 3.57 -2.22
CA LEU A 218 21.37 2.41 -1.39
C LEU A 218 21.54 1.11 -2.19
N THR A 219 21.33 1.14 -3.52
CA THR A 219 21.38 -0.06 -4.37
C THR A 219 22.70 -0.80 -4.27
N LEU A 220 23.81 -0.13 -4.56
CA LEU A 220 25.14 -0.78 -4.55
C LEU A 220 25.59 -1.17 -3.13
N PRO A 221 25.44 -0.33 -2.08
CA PRO A 221 25.77 -0.73 -0.72
C PRO A 221 25.02 -1.98 -0.24
N LEU A 222 23.73 -2.10 -0.53
CA LEU A 222 22.92 -3.27 -0.12
C LEU A 222 23.22 -4.49 -0.99
N PHE A 223 23.48 -4.32 -2.29
CA PHE A 223 23.93 -5.41 -3.16
C PHE A 223 25.24 -6.02 -2.68
N LYS A 224 26.20 -5.20 -2.22
CA LYS A 224 27.46 -5.70 -1.66
C LYS A 224 27.26 -6.42 -0.32
N LEU A 225 26.33 -5.96 0.51
CA LEU A 225 26.02 -6.60 1.79
C LEU A 225 25.42 -8.01 1.61
N LYS A 226 24.67 -8.22 0.53
CA LYS A 226 24.05 -9.52 0.17
C LYS A 226 25.04 -10.69 0.18
N SER A 227 26.33 -10.46 -0.10
CA SER A 227 27.36 -11.50 -0.06
C SER A 227 27.60 -12.09 1.32
N ASN A 228 27.26 -11.37 2.39
CA ASN A 228 27.48 -11.78 3.78
C ASN A 228 26.17 -12.07 4.53
N SER A 229 25.05 -11.44 4.14
CA SER A 229 23.78 -11.55 4.86
C SER A 229 22.61 -11.30 3.91
N GLU A 230 21.45 -11.88 4.21
CA GLU A 230 20.22 -11.53 3.49
C GLU A 230 19.85 -10.07 3.79
N VAL A 231 19.53 -9.29 2.75
CA VAL A 231 19.20 -7.86 2.86
C VAL A 231 17.71 -7.58 2.63
N PHE A 232 16.96 -8.56 2.12
CA PHE A 232 15.50 -8.53 2.03
C PHE A 232 14.90 -9.83 2.52
N LEU A 233 13.73 -9.70 3.15
CA LEU A 233 12.90 -10.82 3.55
C LEU A 233 12.40 -11.60 2.31
N LYS A 234 12.29 -12.92 2.43
CA LYS A 234 11.92 -13.79 1.31
C LYS A 234 10.46 -13.60 0.94
N GLN A 235 9.60 -13.60 1.94
CA GLN A 235 8.15 -13.59 1.76
C GLN A 235 7.50 -12.22 1.99
N ASP A 236 8.31 -11.18 2.17
CA ASP A 236 7.87 -9.80 2.43
C ASP A 236 8.51 -8.83 1.42
N THR A 237 7.91 -7.65 1.21
CA THR A 237 8.49 -6.60 0.36
C THR A 237 9.71 -5.91 0.95
N HIS A 238 9.85 -5.90 2.27
CA HIS A 238 10.81 -5.10 3.01
C HIS A 238 12.19 -5.75 3.19
N TRP A 239 13.15 -4.92 3.59
CA TRP A 239 14.48 -5.36 3.99
C TRP A 239 14.47 -6.23 5.25
N THR A 240 15.54 -6.99 5.47
CA THR A 240 15.87 -7.58 6.78
C THR A 240 16.37 -6.51 7.75
N PRO A 241 16.43 -6.79 9.07
CA PRO A 241 17.09 -5.88 10.02
C PRO A 241 18.51 -5.54 9.60
N GLU A 242 19.31 -6.49 9.10
CA GLU A 242 20.68 -6.27 8.68
C GLU A 242 20.79 -5.29 7.50
N GLY A 243 19.92 -5.43 6.50
CA GLY A 243 19.83 -4.50 5.37
C GLY A 243 19.43 -3.09 5.81
N MET A 244 18.43 -3.00 6.70
CA MET A 244 17.94 -1.75 7.26
C MET A 244 18.98 -1.06 8.14
N GLU A 245 19.65 -1.78 9.02
CA GLU A 245 20.68 -1.26 9.92
C GLU A 245 21.88 -0.72 9.13
N LYS A 246 22.25 -1.41 8.02
CA LYS A 246 23.28 -0.91 7.10
C LYS A 246 22.86 0.41 6.45
N ALA A 247 21.60 0.51 5.99
CA ALA A 247 21.05 1.75 5.44
C ALA A 247 21.04 2.86 6.50
N ALA A 248 20.56 2.59 7.71
CA ALA A 248 20.52 3.52 8.83
C ALA A 248 21.91 4.10 9.14
N LYS A 249 22.94 3.25 9.14
CA LYS A 249 24.33 3.67 9.34
C LYS A 249 24.82 4.59 8.22
N ILE A 250 24.58 4.23 6.96
CA ILE A 250 24.97 5.07 5.80
C ILE A 250 24.32 6.46 5.90
N ILE A 251 23.03 6.51 6.21
CA ILE A 251 22.28 7.76 6.36
C ILE A 251 22.87 8.58 7.52
N ALA A 252 23.06 7.97 8.70
CA ALA A 252 23.59 8.67 9.86
C ALA A 252 25.02 9.20 9.64
N ASP A 253 25.89 8.40 9.00
CA ASP A 253 27.26 8.82 8.67
C ASP A 253 27.25 10.00 7.68
N HIS A 254 26.34 10.01 6.70
CA HIS A 254 26.15 11.14 5.79
C HIS A 254 25.71 12.41 6.53
N ILE A 255 24.70 12.32 7.39
CA ILE A 255 24.20 13.46 8.17
C ILE A 255 25.28 14.02 9.11
N LYS A 256 26.06 13.15 9.77
CA LYS A 256 27.21 13.57 10.58
C LYS A 256 28.27 14.31 9.76
N SER A 257 28.53 13.85 8.53
CA SER A 257 29.53 14.48 7.65
C SER A 257 29.19 15.93 7.28
N LYS A 258 27.91 16.31 7.37
CA LYS A 258 27.46 17.69 7.11
C LYS A 258 27.73 18.66 8.26
N GLY A 259 28.06 18.15 9.46
CA GLY A 259 28.41 18.98 10.62
C GLY A 259 27.24 19.81 11.18
N TRP A 260 25.99 19.43 10.90
CA TRP A 260 24.83 20.12 11.46
C TRP A 260 24.70 19.86 12.96
N GLU A 261 24.29 20.90 13.71
CA GLU A 261 23.95 20.77 15.11
C GLU A 261 22.53 20.18 15.29
N TYR A 262 22.45 19.15 16.13
CA TYR A 262 21.20 18.52 16.53
C TYR A 262 21.30 18.01 17.96
N LYS A 263 20.13 17.86 18.61
CA LYS A 263 20.00 17.43 20.01
C LYS A 263 20.66 16.06 20.20
N GLN A 264 21.60 15.98 21.13
CA GLN A 264 22.23 14.72 21.52
C GLN A 264 21.43 14.03 22.64
N SER A 265 21.37 12.71 22.60
CA SER A 265 20.78 11.86 23.63
C SER A 265 21.52 10.52 23.73
N VAL A 266 21.49 9.92 24.92
CA VAL A 266 22.08 8.60 25.12
C VAL A 266 21.07 7.53 24.69
N LEU A 267 21.34 6.89 23.56
CA LEU A 267 20.57 5.77 23.04
C LEU A 267 21.40 4.49 23.17
N LYS A 268 20.73 3.37 23.49
CA LYS A 268 21.39 2.08 23.71
C LYS A 268 20.60 0.96 23.06
N THR A 269 21.26 -0.16 22.79
CA THR A 269 20.60 -1.41 22.41
C THR A 269 20.61 -2.37 23.60
N ASN A 270 19.67 -3.31 23.62
CA ASN A 270 19.57 -4.32 24.68
C ASN A 270 20.00 -5.72 24.21
N GLY A 271 20.77 -5.80 23.12
CA GLY A 271 21.04 -7.04 22.40
C GLY A 271 19.97 -7.33 21.34
N SER A 272 20.22 -8.35 20.53
CA SER A 272 19.30 -8.77 19.47
C SER A 272 18.25 -9.74 20.00
N GLU A 273 17.03 -9.65 19.48
CA GLU A 273 15.90 -10.52 19.80
C GLU A 273 15.34 -11.19 18.54
N SER A 274 14.87 -12.42 18.69
CA SER A 274 14.24 -13.16 17.60
C SER A 274 12.80 -12.68 17.39
N ARG A 275 12.45 -12.36 16.15
CA ARG A 275 11.09 -11.96 15.74
C ARG A 275 10.63 -12.82 14.57
N SER A 276 9.41 -13.33 14.65
CA SER A 276 8.86 -14.21 13.62
C SER A 276 7.50 -13.71 13.15
N SER A 277 7.33 -13.55 11.84
CA SER A 277 6.07 -13.12 11.24
C SER A 277 5.89 -13.66 9.83
N PHE A 278 4.67 -13.49 9.30
CA PHE A 278 4.42 -13.71 7.88
C PHE A 278 4.66 -12.43 7.12
N GLY A 279 5.29 -12.54 5.95
CA GLY A 279 5.50 -11.38 5.10
C GLY A 279 4.23 -10.90 4.41
N ASP A 280 4.18 -9.61 4.11
CA ASP A 280 3.06 -8.96 3.43
C ASP A 280 2.70 -9.60 2.07
N LEU A 281 3.67 -10.18 1.36
CA LEU A 281 3.44 -10.83 0.07
C LEU A 281 2.71 -12.17 0.19
N VAL A 282 2.81 -12.86 1.34
CA VAL A 282 2.02 -14.05 1.65
C VAL A 282 0.56 -13.69 1.79
N GLU A 283 0.27 -12.62 2.53
CA GLU A 283 -1.10 -12.13 2.70
C GLU A 283 -1.68 -11.65 1.37
N ASN A 284 -0.87 -10.98 0.55
CA ASN A 284 -1.26 -10.52 -0.78
C ASN A 284 -1.60 -11.66 -1.75
N LEU A 285 -1.06 -12.87 -1.57
CA LEU A 285 -1.44 -14.04 -2.37
C LEU A 285 -2.90 -14.46 -2.13
N ASN A 286 -3.47 -14.17 -0.96
CA ASN A 286 -4.85 -14.50 -0.59
C ASN A 286 -5.21 -15.99 -0.82
N THR A 287 -4.35 -16.91 -0.39
CA THR A 287 -4.61 -18.36 -0.46
C THR A 287 -5.45 -18.87 0.71
N TYR A 288 -6.00 -20.08 0.61
CA TYR A 288 -6.51 -20.84 1.75
C TYR A 288 -5.36 -21.40 2.59
N GLY A 289 -5.36 -21.02 3.86
CA GLY A 289 -4.21 -21.24 4.73
C GLY A 289 -2.98 -20.47 4.26
N LYS A 290 -1.93 -20.52 5.07
CA LYS A 290 -0.64 -19.92 4.73
C LYS A 290 0.16 -20.94 3.91
N ILE A 291 0.81 -20.48 2.84
CA ILE A 291 1.58 -21.34 1.92
C ILE A 291 3.08 -21.36 2.24
N SER A 292 3.48 -20.56 3.22
CA SER A 292 4.86 -20.36 3.66
C SER A 292 4.88 -20.45 5.18
N ASP A 293 6.04 -20.79 5.73
CA ASP A 293 6.28 -20.79 7.16
C ASP A 293 6.53 -19.37 7.68
N LEU A 294 6.55 -19.21 9.01
CA LEU A 294 6.98 -17.96 9.62
C LEU A 294 8.45 -17.69 9.25
N GLU A 295 8.71 -16.47 8.78
CA GLU A 295 10.08 -16.01 8.57
C GLU A 295 10.56 -15.38 9.88
N THR A 296 11.79 -15.72 10.28
CA THR A 296 12.36 -15.30 11.56
C THR A 296 13.62 -14.47 11.33
N VAL A 297 13.72 -13.34 12.01
CA VAL A 297 14.87 -12.43 11.94
C VAL A 297 15.36 -12.05 13.33
N MET A 298 16.60 -11.59 13.42
CA MET A 298 17.16 -11.01 14.62
C MET A 298 17.10 -9.50 14.53
N ALA A 299 16.20 -8.88 15.28
CA ALA A 299 16.09 -7.42 15.35
C ALA A 299 16.82 -6.88 16.58
N THR A 300 17.32 -5.65 16.53
CA THR A 300 18.06 -5.05 17.65
C THR A 300 17.34 -3.81 18.18
N PRO A 301 16.41 -3.95 19.16
CA PRO A 301 15.65 -2.82 19.66
C PRO A 301 16.52 -1.74 20.30
N VAL A 302 16.18 -0.49 20.00
CA VAL A 302 16.80 0.72 20.54
C VAL A 302 15.98 1.21 21.72
N LYS A 303 16.67 1.53 22.82
CA LYS A 303 16.11 2.15 24.01
C LYS A 303 16.51 3.61 24.12
N GLY A 304 15.53 4.41 24.54
CA GLY A 304 15.64 5.84 24.71
C GLY A 304 14.66 6.58 23.81
N GLN A 305 14.69 7.90 23.85
CA GLN A 305 13.85 8.73 22.99
C GLN A 305 14.49 8.83 21.59
N THR A 306 14.03 8.01 20.65
CA THR A 306 14.46 8.04 19.24
C THR A 306 13.68 9.05 18.41
N ILE A 307 12.51 9.49 18.89
CA ILE A 307 11.61 10.41 18.19
C ILE A 307 11.35 11.66 19.03
N ASP A 308 11.53 12.83 18.42
CA ASP A 308 11.27 14.14 18.99
C ASP A 308 10.84 15.09 17.87
N PRO A 309 9.56 15.55 17.83
CA PRO A 309 9.08 16.50 16.82
C PRO A 309 9.85 17.82 16.77
N GLU A 310 10.56 18.20 17.84
CA GLU A 310 11.41 19.41 17.87
C GLU A 310 12.82 19.15 17.32
N SER A 311 13.16 17.92 16.94
CA SER A 311 14.47 17.61 16.34
C SER A 311 14.69 18.40 15.06
N SER A 312 15.91 18.88 14.85
CA SER A 312 16.30 19.61 13.65
C SER A 312 16.46 18.70 12.43
N ILE A 313 16.51 17.38 12.63
CA ILE A 313 16.60 16.38 11.55
C ILE A 313 15.24 15.68 11.41
N VAL A 314 14.62 15.85 10.24
CA VAL A 314 13.33 15.26 9.90
C VAL A 314 13.56 13.99 9.09
N LEU A 315 12.83 12.92 9.37
CA LEU A 315 12.77 11.70 8.55
C LEU A 315 11.36 11.51 8.00
N LEU A 316 11.25 11.49 6.68
CA LEU A 316 10.06 11.14 5.93
C LEU A 316 10.24 9.74 5.33
N GLY A 317 9.25 8.86 5.48
CA GLY A 317 9.33 7.53 4.87
C GLY A 317 8.02 6.75 4.83
N ASP A 318 8.07 5.53 4.31
CA ASP A 318 6.89 4.67 4.20
C ASP A 318 7.00 3.44 5.13
N SER A 319 6.42 2.32 4.72
CA SER A 319 6.48 1.05 5.43
C SER A 319 7.91 0.52 5.60
N PHE A 320 8.88 0.90 4.76
CA PHE A 320 10.29 0.58 4.98
C PHE A 320 10.87 1.30 6.19
N THR A 321 10.32 2.46 6.55
CA THR A 321 10.69 3.17 7.78
C THR A 321 9.98 2.58 8.99
N ASN A 322 8.71 2.19 8.83
CA ASN A 322 7.87 1.68 9.93
C ASN A 322 8.10 0.20 10.28
N ILE A 323 8.62 -0.62 9.35
CA ILE A 323 8.92 -2.02 9.64
C ILE A 323 9.88 -2.09 10.84
N TYR A 324 9.57 -2.97 11.78
CA TYR A 324 10.26 -3.13 13.08
C TYR A 324 10.10 -1.97 14.09
N SER A 325 9.52 -0.82 13.72
CA SER A 325 9.26 0.29 14.64
C SER A 325 7.90 0.19 15.35
N THR A 326 6.88 -0.39 14.70
CA THR A 326 5.52 -0.54 15.26
C THR A 326 4.84 -1.86 14.87
N ASP A 327 4.01 -2.40 15.77
CA ASP A 327 3.24 -3.65 15.58
C ASP A 327 1.83 -3.41 15.00
N THR A 328 1.47 -2.19 14.63
CA THR A 328 0.06 -1.90 14.29
C THR A 328 -0.43 -2.60 13.01
N THR A 329 0.46 -2.86 12.03
CA THR A 329 0.07 -3.46 10.73
C THR A 329 1.05 -4.49 10.19
N LEU A 330 2.36 -4.27 10.31
CA LEU A 330 3.38 -5.13 9.70
C LEU A 330 3.78 -6.30 10.61
N ASN A 331 3.45 -6.26 11.90
CA ASN A 331 3.65 -7.35 12.87
C ASN A 331 5.10 -7.86 12.96
N TRP A 332 6.08 -6.96 12.92
CA TRP A 332 7.52 -7.27 12.99
C TRP A 332 8.18 -6.73 14.26
N GLY A 333 7.42 -6.38 15.31
CA GLY A 333 7.90 -5.82 16.57
C GLY A 333 8.02 -4.29 16.58
N LYS A 334 8.59 -3.76 17.66
CA LYS A 334 8.70 -2.30 17.93
C LYS A 334 10.14 -1.85 18.19
N HIS A 335 10.40 -0.55 18.04
CA HIS A 335 11.64 0.11 18.43
C HIS A 335 12.93 -0.40 17.75
N ALA A 336 12.84 -1.08 16.60
CA ALA A 336 14.01 -1.57 15.87
C ALA A 336 13.94 -1.21 14.39
N GLY A 337 13.19 -0.17 14.01
CA GLY A 337 13.06 0.24 12.61
C GLY A 337 14.05 1.31 12.20
N LEU A 338 13.90 1.82 10.98
CA LEU A 338 14.89 2.71 10.35
C LEU A 338 15.13 3.98 11.19
N ALA A 339 14.06 4.60 11.68
CA ALA A 339 14.16 5.79 12.51
C ALA A 339 14.95 5.54 13.81
N ASP A 340 14.71 4.39 14.44
CA ASP A 340 15.34 4.01 15.69
C ASP A 340 16.86 3.83 15.51
N HIS A 341 17.26 3.16 14.43
CA HIS A 341 18.67 2.93 14.14
C HIS A 341 19.39 4.16 13.58
N ILE A 342 18.72 5.04 12.81
CA ILE A 342 19.33 6.32 12.44
C ILE A 342 19.55 7.14 13.71
N ALA A 343 18.56 7.23 14.60
CA ALA A 343 18.69 7.95 15.87
C ALA A 343 19.85 7.40 16.71
N LEU A 344 19.93 6.06 16.86
CA LEU A 344 21.02 5.38 17.56
C LEU A 344 22.39 5.77 16.97
N ASN A 345 22.53 5.68 15.65
CA ASN A 345 23.79 6.00 14.98
C ASN A 345 24.12 7.49 15.06
N LEU A 346 23.14 8.39 14.99
CA LEU A 346 23.34 9.83 15.13
C LEU A 346 23.68 10.27 16.56
N GLY A 347 23.20 9.51 17.57
CA GLY A 347 23.28 9.88 18.97
C GLY A 347 22.19 10.89 19.38
N GLY A 348 21.03 10.89 18.73
CA GLY A 348 19.98 11.88 18.97
C GLY A 348 18.65 11.53 18.30
N PRO A 349 17.51 12.06 18.78
CA PRO A 349 16.20 11.78 18.20
C PRO A 349 15.97 12.44 16.85
N LEU A 350 15.01 11.93 16.10
CA LEU A 350 14.53 12.46 14.82
C LEU A 350 13.09 12.97 14.93
N ASP A 351 12.72 13.92 14.08
CA ASP A 351 11.33 14.25 13.83
C ASP A 351 10.81 13.33 12.71
N VAL A 352 10.01 12.33 13.06
CA VAL A 352 9.65 11.23 12.14
C VAL A 352 8.22 11.37 11.65
N ILE A 353 8.03 11.29 10.34
CA ILE A 353 6.75 11.11 9.67
C ILE A 353 6.88 9.91 8.74
N ALA A 354 6.27 8.79 9.12
CA ALA A 354 6.26 7.60 8.29
C ALA A 354 4.83 7.07 8.10
N ILE A 355 4.38 7.00 6.85
CA ILE A 355 3.01 6.62 6.49
C ILE A 355 3.07 5.44 5.52
N ASN A 356 2.52 4.30 5.90
CA ASN A 356 2.50 3.10 5.06
C ASN A 356 1.81 3.39 3.71
N GLY A 357 2.51 3.13 2.60
CA GLY A 357 2.03 3.44 1.25
C GLY A 357 2.00 4.94 0.88
N GLY A 358 2.37 5.83 1.82
CA GLY A 358 2.31 7.28 1.65
C GLY A 358 3.65 7.95 1.32
N GLY A 359 4.66 7.18 0.86
CA GLY A 359 6.05 7.64 0.70
C GLY A 359 6.23 8.78 -0.29
N ALA A 360 5.49 8.79 -1.41
CA ALA A 360 5.64 9.80 -2.47
C ALA A 360 5.05 11.18 -2.10
N THR A 361 3.83 11.23 -1.56
CA THR A 361 3.13 12.50 -1.28
C THR A 361 2.63 12.60 0.15
N GLY A 362 2.06 11.53 0.72
CA GLY A 362 1.41 11.55 2.03
C GLY A 362 2.31 12.10 3.15
N VAL A 363 3.57 11.68 3.21
CA VAL A 363 4.51 12.14 4.25
C VAL A 363 4.91 13.61 4.12
N ARG A 364 5.13 14.10 2.89
CA ARG A 364 5.40 15.51 2.63
C ARG A 364 4.18 16.38 2.94
N ARG A 365 3.00 15.90 2.55
CA ARG A 365 1.73 16.58 2.85
C ARG A 365 1.55 16.68 4.36
N LYS A 366 1.78 15.60 5.11
CA LYS A 366 1.69 15.61 6.57
C LYS A 366 2.73 16.52 7.23
N LEU A 367 3.94 16.65 6.67
CA LEU A 367 4.93 17.61 7.15
C LEU A 367 4.44 19.05 6.95
N ALA A 368 4.02 19.36 5.72
CA ALA A 368 3.57 20.68 5.32
C ALA A 368 2.24 21.06 5.98
N SER A 369 1.40 20.08 6.31
CA SER A 369 0.10 20.31 6.95
C SER A 369 0.20 20.64 8.44
N ARG A 370 1.36 20.47 9.09
CA ARG A 370 1.52 20.84 10.50
C ARG A 370 1.27 22.34 10.69
N LYS A 371 0.60 22.70 11.77
CA LYS A 371 0.31 24.10 12.08
C LYS A 371 1.59 24.93 12.15
N GLY A 372 1.63 26.03 11.40
CA GLY A 372 2.79 26.91 11.28
C GLY A 372 4.06 26.21 10.77
N SER A 373 3.90 25.18 9.92
CA SER A 373 5.01 24.43 9.35
C SER A 373 6.02 25.33 8.64
N ALA A 374 5.61 26.39 7.93
CA ALA A 374 6.55 27.32 7.29
C ALA A 374 7.47 28.03 8.31
N VAL A 375 6.98 28.29 9.52
CA VAL A 375 7.76 28.91 10.60
C VAL A 375 8.64 27.87 11.29
N SER A 376 8.08 26.69 11.62
CA SER A 376 8.83 25.64 12.32
C SER A 376 9.91 25.00 11.44
N MET A 377 9.72 24.96 10.12
CA MET A 377 10.73 24.48 9.17
C MET A 377 12.04 25.26 9.25
N LYS A 378 12.01 26.56 9.58
CA LYS A 378 13.23 27.38 9.75
C LYS A 378 14.13 26.92 10.91
N LYS A 379 13.61 26.10 11.82
CA LYS A 379 14.37 25.48 12.92
C LYS A 379 15.00 24.14 12.52
N LYS A 380 14.60 23.58 11.38
CA LYS A 380 15.13 22.31 10.86
C LYS A 380 16.44 22.57 10.11
N ARG A 381 17.24 21.52 9.96
CA ARG A 381 18.50 21.52 9.20
C ARG A 381 18.40 20.63 7.98
N ALA A 382 17.78 19.46 8.13
CA ALA A 382 17.61 18.54 7.01
C ALA A 382 16.31 17.77 7.07
N VAL A 383 15.82 17.44 5.87
CA VAL A 383 14.76 16.47 5.63
C VAL A 383 15.39 15.28 4.93
N ILE A 384 15.45 14.15 5.62
CA ILE A 384 15.80 12.85 5.06
C ILE A 384 14.51 12.27 4.49
N TRP A 385 14.47 12.02 3.18
CA TRP A 385 13.32 11.42 2.53
C TRP A 385 13.67 10.03 2.02
N ALA A 386 13.32 9.03 2.83
CA ALA A 386 13.47 7.62 2.52
C ALA A 386 12.32 7.15 1.63
N ILE A 387 12.63 6.86 0.37
CA ILE A 387 11.63 6.48 -0.64
C ILE A 387 12.14 5.30 -1.45
N THR A 388 11.24 4.37 -1.77
CA THR A 388 11.61 3.22 -2.61
C THR A 388 11.84 3.64 -4.06
N SER A 389 12.80 3.02 -4.73
CA SER A 389 13.04 3.23 -6.15
C SER A 389 11.81 2.95 -7.01
N ARG A 390 10.92 2.04 -6.55
CA ARG A 390 9.60 1.82 -7.17
C ARG A 390 8.83 3.11 -7.36
N ASP A 391 8.68 3.91 -6.31
CA ASP A 391 7.84 5.11 -6.36
C ASP A 391 8.45 6.20 -7.26
N LEU A 392 9.78 6.19 -7.41
CA LEU A 392 10.52 7.10 -8.28
C LEU A 392 10.42 6.71 -9.76
N PHE A 393 10.42 5.41 -10.09
CA PHE A 393 10.61 4.94 -11.47
C PHE A 393 9.39 4.32 -12.15
N LEU A 394 8.23 4.26 -11.49
CA LEU A 394 7.01 3.77 -12.14
C LEU A 394 6.52 4.70 -13.26
N SER A 395 6.04 4.09 -14.36
CA SER A 395 5.28 4.80 -15.39
C SER A 395 4.00 5.40 -14.80
N PRO A 396 3.41 6.44 -15.42
CA PRO A 396 2.14 7.02 -14.95
C PRO A 396 1.03 5.96 -14.76
N THR A 397 0.87 5.06 -15.73
CA THR A 397 -0.14 3.98 -15.65
C THR A 397 0.16 3.01 -14.52
N ALA A 398 1.43 2.60 -14.38
CA ALA A 398 1.84 1.64 -13.37
C ALA A 398 1.76 2.24 -11.95
N ALA A 399 2.08 3.52 -11.79
CA ALA A 399 1.96 4.26 -10.55
C ALA A 399 0.51 4.47 -10.14
N HIS A 400 -0.36 4.86 -11.08
CA HIS A 400 -1.81 4.94 -10.82
C HIS A 400 -2.38 3.61 -10.33
N LYS A 401 -2.02 2.49 -10.99
CA LYS A 401 -2.44 1.15 -10.55
C LYS A 401 -1.92 0.78 -9.16
N ALA A 402 -0.72 1.26 -8.81
CA ALA A 402 -0.12 1.10 -7.50
C ALA A 402 -0.60 2.13 -6.46
N ARG A 403 -1.48 3.08 -6.85
CA ARG A 403 -1.97 4.20 -6.04
C ARG A 403 -0.86 5.11 -5.51
N ILE A 404 0.19 5.26 -6.31
CA ILE A 404 1.28 6.18 -6.05
C ILE A 404 0.97 7.46 -6.80
N HIS A 405 0.80 8.54 -6.04
CA HIS A 405 0.51 9.86 -6.56
C HIS A 405 1.62 10.82 -6.17
N TRP A 406 2.00 11.68 -7.12
CA TRP A 406 3.01 12.72 -6.95
C TRP A 406 2.33 14.06 -7.05
N GLU A 407 2.30 14.79 -5.94
CA GLU A 407 1.66 16.11 -5.86
C GLU A 407 2.54 17.12 -5.11
N ASN A 408 2.31 18.39 -5.39
CA ASN A 408 2.91 19.49 -4.65
C ASN A 408 2.26 19.63 -3.26
N VAL A 409 2.99 20.21 -2.32
CA VAL A 409 2.52 20.46 -0.96
C VAL A 409 2.63 21.95 -0.66
N ILE A 410 1.82 22.42 0.29
CA ILE A 410 1.79 23.82 0.70
C ILE A 410 2.10 23.87 2.20
N PHE A 411 3.12 24.63 2.58
CA PHE A 411 3.47 24.85 3.98
C PHE A 411 2.57 25.92 4.60
N ASP A 412 2.19 25.69 5.86
CA ASP A 412 1.33 26.56 6.64
C ASP A 412 2.09 27.80 7.15
N ASN A 413 1.64 28.98 6.73
CA ASN A 413 2.22 30.26 7.15
C ASN A 413 1.64 30.81 8.46
N ARG A 414 0.68 30.12 9.09
CA ARG A 414 0.11 30.53 10.39
C ARG A 414 1.16 30.50 11.51
N SER A 415 0.87 31.17 12.63
CA SER A 415 1.73 31.12 13.81
C SER A 415 1.78 29.70 14.39
N PRO A 416 2.96 29.18 14.77
CA PRO A 416 3.11 27.82 15.32
C PRO A 416 2.63 27.70 16.77
N GLU A 417 1.80 28.63 17.27
CA GLU A 417 1.34 28.59 18.66
C GLU A 417 0.75 27.20 18.97
N PRO A 418 1.22 26.56 20.06
CA PRO A 418 0.81 25.21 20.40
C PRO A 418 -0.70 25.23 20.53
N ILE A 419 -1.35 24.31 19.82
CA ILE A 419 -2.76 24.00 20.04
C ILE A 419 -2.87 23.73 21.54
N ARG A 420 -3.49 24.63 22.29
CA ARG A 420 -3.95 24.31 23.64
C ARG A 420 -4.94 23.18 23.42
N ILE A 421 -4.52 21.96 23.75
CA ILE A 421 -5.30 20.75 23.60
C ILE A 421 -6.66 21.04 24.23
N SER A 422 -7.69 21.13 23.39
CA SER A 422 -9.05 21.18 23.84
C SER A 422 -9.81 20.20 22.97
N SER A 423 -9.98 19.00 23.52
CA SER A 423 -11.02 18.11 23.03
C SER A 423 -12.32 18.90 22.92
N ALA A 424 -13.04 18.76 21.82
CA ALA A 424 -14.26 19.50 21.59
C ALA A 424 -15.37 18.55 21.14
N ARG A 425 -16.57 18.77 21.66
CA ARG A 425 -17.77 18.13 21.14
C ARG A 425 -18.47 19.11 20.22
N VAL A 426 -18.69 18.71 18.97
CA VAL A 426 -19.25 19.59 17.94
C VAL A 426 -20.36 18.90 17.18
N ARG A 427 -21.37 19.67 16.76
CA ARG A 427 -22.28 19.27 15.69
C ARG A 427 -21.74 19.83 14.39
N ALA A 428 -21.45 18.96 13.43
CA ALA A 428 -20.80 19.32 12.19
C ALA A 428 -21.41 18.60 10.99
N LYS A 429 -21.34 19.24 9.82
CA LYS A 429 -21.87 18.73 8.55
C LYS A 429 -20.74 18.32 7.63
N ILE A 430 -20.81 17.12 7.07
CA ILE A 430 -19.80 16.63 6.12
C ILE A 430 -19.86 17.45 4.84
N LEU A 431 -18.72 18.00 4.43
CA LEU A 431 -18.55 18.76 3.20
C LEU A 431 -17.98 17.90 2.07
N SER A 432 -16.94 17.12 2.36
CA SER A 432 -16.21 16.33 1.38
C SER A 432 -15.68 15.06 2.04
N LYS A 433 -15.50 14.00 1.24
CA LYS A 433 -14.71 12.83 1.61
C LYS A 433 -14.18 12.15 0.33
N PRO A 434 -13.03 11.47 0.39
CA PRO A 434 -12.50 10.74 -0.75
C PRO A 434 -13.38 9.54 -1.14
N LYS A 435 -13.23 9.10 -2.39
CA LYS A 435 -13.78 7.82 -2.83
C LYS A 435 -12.96 6.68 -2.20
N LEU A 436 -13.60 5.91 -1.32
CA LEU A 436 -12.90 4.83 -0.62
C LEU A 436 -12.65 3.65 -1.57
N PRO A 437 -11.43 3.08 -1.56
CA PRO A 437 -11.12 1.89 -2.35
C PRO A 437 -11.77 0.65 -1.73
N ASP A 438 -11.98 -0.39 -2.54
CA ASP A 438 -12.34 -1.71 -2.03
C ASP A 438 -11.20 -2.27 -1.14
N PRO A 439 -11.49 -2.66 0.12
CA PRO A 439 -10.50 -3.23 1.03
C PRO A 439 -9.80 -4.50 0.52
N LYS A 440 -10.38 -5.25 -0.41
CA LYS A 440 -9.74 -6.47 -0.97
C LYS A 440 -8.68 -6.11 -2.02
N SER A 441 -8.89 -5.00 -2.73
CA SER A 441 -7.97 -4.47 -3.73
C SER A 441 -6.74 -3.76 -3.15
N THR A 442 -6.71 -3.42 -1.86
CA THR A 442 -5.64 -2.60 -1.23
C THR A 442 -4.43 -3.43 -0.81
N THR A 443 -3.27 -2.80 -0.63
CA THR A 443 -2.06 -3.48 -0.12
C THR A 443 -2.19 -3.73 1.38
N TYR A 444 -2.54 -2.71 2.16
CA TYR A 444 -2.67 -2.80 3.60
C TYR A 444 -4.07 -3.23 4.04
N SER A 445 -4.13 -3.89 5.19
CA SER A 445 -5.38 -4.39 5.78
C SER A 445 -6.19 -3.30 6.52
N ALA A 446 -5.61 -2.11 6.70
CA ALA A 446 -6.21 -0.99 7.42
C ALA A 446 -5.98 0.32 6.68
N LEU A 447 -7.03 1.15 6.58
CA LEU A 447 -6.98 2.46 5.95
C LEU A 447 -7.78 3.47 6.77
N LEU A 448 -7.20 4.65 6.94
CA LEU A 448 -7.88 5.84 7.42
C LEU A 448 -8.24 6.74 6.24
N TYR A 449 -9.35 7.46 6.37
CA TYR A 449 -9.71 8.51 5.43
C TYR A 449 -9.99 9.82 6.16
N GLY A 450 -9.61 10.94 5.56
CA GLY A 450 -9.96 12.26 6.03
C GLY A 450 -11.22 12.78 5.34
N ALA A 451 -12.11 13.42 6.10
CA ALA A 451 -13.27 14.14 5.57
C ALA A 451 -13.28 15.57 6.08
N ASP A 452 -13.68 16.51 5.23
CA ASP A 452 -13.86 17.90 5.66
C ASP A 452 -15.26 18.08 6.23
N TYR A 453 -15.34 18.78 7.35
CA TYR A 453 -16.59 19.11 8.02
C TYR A 453 -16.73 20.62 8.19
N LYS A 454 -17.97 21.11 8.11
CA LYS A 454 -18.36 22.45 8.56
C LYS A 454 -18.94 22.34 9.96
N ILE A 455 -18.34 23.04 10.92
CA ILE A 455 -18.89 23.15 12.27
C ILE A 455 -20.16 24.00 12.22
N LEU A 456 -21.26 23.43 12.72
CA LEU A 456 -22.54 24.12 12.90
C LEU A 456 -22.63 24.70 14.31
N GLU A 457 -22.17 23.94 15.30
CA GLU A 457 -22.26 24.29 16.71
C GLU A 457 -21.17 23.58 17.51
N THR A 458 -20.56 24.28 18.47
CA THR A 458 -19.64 23.68 19.45
C THR A 458 -20.38 23.50 20.76
N THR A 459 -20.64 22.25 21.12
CA THR A 459 -21.45 21.89 22.30
C THR A 459 -20.60 21.90 23.58
N SER A 460 -19.32 21.55 23.48
CA SER A 460 -18.36 21.67 24.59
C SER A 460 -16.93 21.76 24.09
N GLY A 461 -16.04 22.28 24.94
CA GLY A 461 -14.63 22.47 24.60
C GLY A 461 -14.38 23.69 23.71
N LYS A 462 -13.17 23.78 23.18
CA LYS A 462 -12.75 24.82 22.24
C LYS A 462 -12.15 24.14 21.02
N ILE A 463 -12.46 24.62 19.83
CA ILE A 463 -11.85 24.13 18.60
C ILE A 463 -11.41 25.31 17.77
N GLU A 464 -10.18 25.26 17.31
CA GLU A 464 -9.68 26.21 16.32
C GLU A 464 -10.07 25.70 14.95
N THR A 465 -10.55 26.59 14.09
CA THR A 465 -11.02 26.22 12.76
C THR A 465 -10.51 27.22 11.75
N ASP A 466 -10.32 26.75 10.53
CA ASP A 466 -10.13 27.64 9.38
C ASP A 466 -11.50 27.84 8.72
N GLY A 467 -12.11 29.01 8.92
CA GLY A 467 -13.43 29.33 8.37
C GLY A 467 -14.55 28.36 8.79
N ASN A 468 -14.57 27.92 10.06
CA ASN A 468 -15.47 26.88 10.60
C ASN A 468 -15.34 25.52 9.90
N ARG A 469 -14.21 25.25 9.24
CA ARG A 469 -13.91 23.95 8.65
C ARG A 469 -12.84 23.22 9.46
N ILE A 470 -12.99 21.90 9.51
CA ILE A 470 -12.05 20.97 10.14
C ILE A 470 -11.92 19.73 9.28
N ALA A 471 -10.75 19.11 9.29
CA ALA A 471 -10.54 17.79 8.71
C ALA A 471 -10.60 16.74 9.82
N VAL A 472 -11.42 15.71 9.64
CA VAL A 472 -11.59 14.64 10.63
C VAL A 472 -11.20 13.31 9.98
N MET A 473 -10.26 12.63 10.60
CA MET A 473 -9.79 11.30 10.23
C MET A 473 -10.74 10.26 10.82
N HIS A 474 -11.16 9.33 9.98
CA HIS A 474 -12.02 8.23 10.32
C HIS A 474 -11.43 6.91 9.82
N TRP A 475 -11.88 5.81 10.42
CA TRP A 475 -11.66 4.50 9.85
C TRP A 475 -12.41 4.36 8.51
N ALA A 476 -11.70 3.94 7.46
CA ALA A 476 -12.36 3.39 6.27
C ALA A 476 -12.65 1.91 6.50
N TYR A 477 -11.60 1.14 6.75
CA TYR A 477 -11.66 -0.28 7.03
C TYR A 477 -10.52 -0.72 7.94
N LYS A 478 -10.72 -1.83 8.65
CA LYS A 478 -9.71 -2.51 9.47
C LYS A 478 -9.83 -4.00 9.22
N ASN A 479 -8.70 -4.71 9.12
CA ASN A 479 -8.66 -6.13 8.74
C ASN A 479 -9.42 -6.43 7.44
N ARG A 480 -9.36 -5.51 6.47
CA ARG A 480 -10.10 -5.52 5.20
C ARG A 480 -11.64 -5.57 5.36
N GLN A 481 -12.16 -5.17 6.52
CA GLN A 481 -13.60 -5.03 6.77
C GLN A 481 -13.96 -3.55 6.89
N MET A 482 -14.93 -3.11 6.09
CA MET A 482 -15.45 -1.74 6.13
C MET A 482 -16.03 -1.43 7.51
N LEU A 483 -15.70 -0.26 8.05
CA LEU A 483 -16.21 0.20 9.34
C LEU A 483 -17.36 1.19 9.15
N PRO A 484 -18.29 1.36 10.12
CA PRO A 484 -19.49 2.17 9.94
C PRO A 484 -19.25 3.59 9.39
N SER A 485 -18.13 4.21 9.78
CA SER A 485 -17.72 5.52 9.27
C SER A 485 -17.50 5.56 7.76
N SER A 486 -17.24 4.44 7.08
CA SER A 486 -17.10 4.41 5.62
C SER A 486 -18.38 4.83 4.89
N ASN A 487 -19.54 4.66 5.52
CA ASN A 487 -20.86 4.87 4.92
C ASN A 487 -21.40 6.29 5.12
N TYR A 488 -20.64 7.17 5.78
CA TYR A 488 -21.04 8.56 5.98
C TYR A 488 -21.26 9.26 4.63
N LYS A 489 -22.34 10.05 4.55
CA LYS A 489 -22.75 10.74 3.32
C LYS A 489 -22.38 12.21 3.36
N ILE A 490 -22.00 12.75 2.20
CA ILE A 490 -21.81 14.20 2.05
C ILE A 490 -23.13 14.90 2.37
N GLY A 491 -23.06 15.96 3.18
CA GLY A 491 -24.22 16.71 3.65
C GLY A 491 -24.88 16.16 4.93
N GLU A 492 -24.46 15.01 5.43
CA GLU A 492 -24.94 14.46 6.70
C GLU A 492 -24.42 15.28 7.89
N GLU A 493 -25.27 15.50 8.90
CA GLU A 493 -24.89 16.12 10.16
C GLU A 493 -24.56 15.06 11.20
N ARG A 494 -23.46 15.25 11.94
CA ARG A 494 -23.02 14.35 12.99
C ARG A 494 -22.56 15.13 14.22
N VAL A 495 -22.69 14.48 15.38
CA VAL A 495 -22.03 14.92 16.61
C VAL A 495 -20.70 14.19 16.70
N LEU A 496 -19.60 14.94 16.85
CA LEU A 496 -18.24 14.42 16.85
C LEU A 496 -17.56 14.77 18.17
N ASN A 497 -16.79 13.83 18.71
CA ASN A 497 -15.92 14.04 19.89
C ASN A 497 -14.49 14.15 19.41
N LEU A 498 -14.03 15.37 19.18
CA LEU A 498 -12.80 15.65 18.48
C LEU A 498 -11.62 15.72 19.44
N ILE A 499 -10.56 14.98 19.11
CA ILE A 499 -9.21 15.16 19.68
C ILE A 499 -8.22 15.42 18.54
N PRO A 500 -7.10 16.12 18.78
CA PRO A 500 -6.07 16.27 17.76
C PRO A 500 -5.55 14.90 17.27
N PHE A 501 -5.53 14.67 15.96
CA PHE A 501 -5.06 13.39 15.40
C PHE A 501 -3.58 13.13 15.70
N ASP A 502 -2.81 14.18 15.98
CA ASP A 502 -1.41 14.07 16.39
C ASP A 502 -1.20 13.31 17.71
N GLU A 503 -2.24 13.17 18.54
CA GLU A 503 -2.21 12.34 19.75
C GLU A 503 -2.28 10.83 19.44
N MET A 504 -2.77 10.45 18.25
CA MET A 504 -3.01 9.06 17.86
C MET A 504 -1.75 8.40 17.28
N LYS A 505 -0.71 8.25 18.11
CA LYS A 505 0.64 7.79 17.70
C LYS A 505 0.65 6.61 16.74
N GLU A 506 -0.08 5.53 17.05
CA GLU A 506 -0.13 4.32 16.23
C GLU A 506 -0.91 4.53 14.92
N LEU A 507 -2.03 5.25 14.96
CA LEU A 507 -2.88 5.48 13.81
C LEU A 507 -2.21 6.33 12.72
N ARG A 508 -1.31 7.25 13.12
CA ARG A 508 -0.57 8.10 12.18
C ARG A 508 0.37 7.34 11.24
N THR A 509 0.69 6.09 11.58
CA THR A 509 1.57 5.22 10.77
C THR A 509 0.80 4.49 9.66
N LEU A 510 -0.53 4.42 9.79
CA LEU A 510 -1.40 3.70 8.85
C LEU A 510 -1.50 4.41 7.51
N GLU A 511 -1.89 3.64 6.49
CA GLU A 511 -2.29 4.21 5.20
C GLU A 511 -3.42 5.22 5.41
N GLN A 512 -3.28 6.38 4.77
CA GLN A 512 -4.18 7.51 4.92
C GLN A 512 -4.57 8.06 3.54
N LEU A 513 -5.87 8.27 3.33
CA LEU A 513 -6.41 8.90 2.12
C LEU A 513 -7.12 10.20 2.49
N TYR A 514 -6.66 11.31 1.94
CA TYR A 514 -7.26 12.62 2.15
C TYR A 514 -7.07 13.50 0.92
N ASP A 515 -8.18 14.02 0.39
CA ASP A 515 -8.22 14.83 -0.84
C ASP A 515 -8.37 16.34 -0.53
N GLY A 516 -8.51 16.72 0.74
CA GLY A 516 -8.68 18.11 1.15
C GLY A 516 -7.34 18.82 1.40
N ASP A 517 -7.45 20.11 1.73
CA ASP A 517 -6.34 21.05 1.89
C ASP A 517 -6.20 21.63 3.31
N LEU A 518 -6.95 21.09 4.28
CA LEU A 518 -6.88 21.55 5.66
C LEU A 518 -5.61 21.05 6.36
N PHE A 519 -5.13 21.85 7.29
CA PHE A 519 -3.88 21.63 8.03
C PHE A 519 -4.10 20.83 9.33
N ASP A 520 -5.24 21.04 9.98
CA ASP A 520 -5.54 20.50 11.31
C ASP A 520 -6.43 19.25 11.21
N TYR A 521 -5.84 18.08 11.50
CA TYR A 521 -6.54 16.81 11.51
C TYR A 521 -7.02 16.46 12.90
N TYR A 522 -8.29 16.11 13.02
CA TYR A 522 -8.91 15.62 14.24
C TYR A 522 -9.25 14.15 14.13
N TRP A 523 -9.38 13.48 15.26
CA TRP A 523 -9.91 12.14 15.38
C TRP A 523 -11.25 12.20 16.11
N ASP A 524 -12.26 11.52 15.57
CA ASP A 524 -13.54 11.35 16.25
C ASP A 524 -13.47 10.14 17.20
N LEU A 525 -13.45 10.41 18.51
CA LEU A 525 -13.54 9.37 19.53
C LEU A 525 -14.97 8.79 19.50
N PRO A 526 -15.14 7.49 19.17
CA PRO A 526 -16.44 6.87 19.28
C PRO A 526 -16.90 6.96 20.74
N GLU A 527 -18.17 7.30 20.96
CA GLU A 527 -18.76 7.16 22.29
C GLU A 527 -18.56 5.71 22.74
N ALA A 528 -18.08 5.52 23.97
CA ALA A 528 -17.83 4.21 24.57
C ALA A 528 -19.16 3.45 24.73
N ASN A 529 -19.65 2.87 23.62
CA ASN A 529 -20.78 1.97 23.47
C ASN A 529 -20.80 1.51 22.02
N ASN A 530 -19.80 0.70 21.67
CA ASN A 530 -19.83 -0.33 20.63
C ASN A 530 -18.53 -1.13 20.78
N GLU A 531 -18.35 -1.77 21.95
CA GLU A 531 -17.71 -3.07 21.90
C GLU A 531 -18.48 -3.86 20.85
N MET A 532 -17.78 -4.28 19.78
CA MET A 532 -18.38 -5.24 18.88
C MET A 532 -18.84 -6.39 19.76
N PRO A 533 -20.10 -6.85 19.66
CA PRO A 533 -20.42 -8.13 20.25
C PRO A 533 -19.43 -9.11 19.63
N GLU A 534 -18.58 -9.72 20.47
CA GLU A 534 -17.93 -10.96 20.11
C GLU A 534 -19.07 -11.87 19.66
N LYS A 535 -19.27 -11.98 18.35
CA LYS A 535 -20.22 -12.95 17.82
C LYS A 535 -19.68 -14.28 18.33
N PRO A 536 -20.44 -15.03 19.14
CA PRO A 536 -20.03 -16.37 19.48
C PRO A 536 -19.78 -17.09 18.17
N ILE A 537 -18.69 -17.85 18.12
CA ILE A 537 -18.38 -18.78 17.04
C ILE A 537 -19.53 -19.78 17.02
N ILE A 538 -20.61 -19.44 16.33
CA ILE A 538 -21.63 -20.40 15.93
C ILE A 538 -20.90 -21.26 14.90
N LEU A 539 -20.54 -22.47 15.33
CA LEU A 539 -20.20 -23.57 14.45
C LEU A 539 -21.30 -23.66 13.38
N LYS A 540 -21.03 -23.07 12.21
CA LYS A 540 -21.83 -23.19 10.99
C LYS A 540 -21.67 -24.63 10.50
N GLU A 541 -22.34 -25.59 11.15
CA GLU A 541 -22.38 -26.98 10.68
C GLU A 541 -22.94 -27.09 9.25
N ASN A 542 -23.78 -26.15 8.81
CA ASN A 542 -24.33 -26.12 7.46
C ASN A 542 -23.43 -25.43 6.40
N GLY A 543 -22.36 -24.73 6.80
CA GLY A 543 -21.39 -24.15 5.85
C GLY A 543 -20.36 -25.17 5.35
N SER A 544 -20.16 -26.25 6.09
CA SER A 544 -19.16 -27.28 5.77
C SER A 544 -19.45 -27.95 4.42
N ASN A 545 -20.73 -28.28 4.15
CA ASN A 545 -21.11 -28.99 2.93
C ASN A 545 -21.05 -28.13 1.66
N SER A 546 -21.34 -26.82 1.74
CA SER A 546 -21.25 -25.91 0.59
C SER A 546 -19.80 -25.59 0.23
N HIS A 547 -18.92 -25.45 1.22
CA HIS A 547 -17.49 -25.32 1.00
C HIS A 547 -16.86 -26.63 0.47
N LEU A 548 -17.30 -27.80 0.95
CA LEU A 548 -16.80 -29.10 0.46
C LEU A 548 -17.14 -29.36 -1.01
N ILE A 549 -18.37 -29.09 -1.45
CA ILE A 549 -18.80 -29.37 -2.82
C ILE A 549 -18.20 -28.36 -3.83
N ALA A 550 -18.09 -27.08 -3.44
CA ALA A 550 -17.36 -26.09 -4.22
C ALA A 550 -15.86 -26.42 -4.30
N SER A 551 -15.27 -26.93 -3.21
CA SER A 551 -13.88 -27.40 -3.16
C SER A 551 -13.65 -28.67 -4.00
N ALA A 552 -14.61 -29.60 -4.03
CA ALA A 552 -14.53 -30.82 -4.83
C ALA A 552 -14.62 -30.50 -6.31
N SER A 553 -15.52 -29.59 -6.70
CA SER A 553 -15.68 -29.11 -8.07
C SER A 553 -14.43 -28.37 -8.57
N CYS A 554 -13.89 -27.45 -7.77
CA CYS A 554 -12.68 -26.69 -8.12
C CYS A 554 -11.40 -27.53 -8.04
N GLY A 555 -11.31 -28.48 -7.10
CA GLY A 555 -10.20 -29.41 -6.94
C GLY A 555 -10.12 -30.43 -8.08
N LEU A 556 -11.26 -31.01 -8.48
CA LEU A 556 -11.36 -31.89 -9.65
C LEU A 556 -10.97 -31.15 -10.93
N PHE A 557 -11.36 -29.88 -11.04
CA PHE A 557 -11.01 -29.00 -12.15
C PHE A 557 -9.51 -28.70 -12.24
N ALA A 558 -8.87 -28.37 -11.11
CA ALA A 558 -7.44 -28.16 -11.04
C ALA A 558 -6.62 -29.42 -11.39
N LEU A 559 -7.10 -30.59 -10.97
CA LEU A 559 -6.51 -31.87 -11.34
C LEU A 559 -6.64 -32.13 -12.85
N ILE A 560 -7.77 -31.76 -13.48
CA ILE A 560 -7.95 -31.81 -14.94
C ILE A 560 -6.96 -30.87 -15.64
N LEU A 561 -6.77 -29.63 -15.15
CA LEU A 561 -5.84 -28.67 -15.72
C LEU A 561 -4.38 -29.15 -15.59
N ALA A 562 -3.97 -29.63 -14.41
CA ALA A 562 -2.64 -30.19 -14.18
C ALA A 562 -2.39 -31.44 -15.03
N PHE A 563 -3.41 -32.28 -15.24
CA PHE A 563 -3.33 -33.47 -16.08
C PHE A 563 -3.24 -33.13 -17.58
N LEU A 564 -3.99 -32.12 -18.03
CA LEU A 564 -3.92 -31.60 -19.39
C LEU A 564 -2.53 -31.01 -19.68
N ILE A 565 -1.96 -30.25 -18.75
CA ILE A 565 -0.62 -29.65 -18.89
C ILE A 565 0.47 -30.74 -18.90
N LYS A 566 0.39 -31.77 -18.05
CA LYS A 566 1.30 -32.92 -18.09
C LYS A 566 1.26 -33.68 -19.44
N LYS A 567 0.12 -33.69 -20.13
CA LYS A 567 0.01 -34.26 -21.48
C LYS A 567 0.56 -33.36 -22.58
N ILE A 568 0.60 -32.05 -22.38
CA ILE A 568 1.20 -31.09 -23.33
C ILE A 568 2.73 -31.18 -23.29
N VAL A 569 3.34 -31.34 -22.11
CA VAL A 569 4.81 -31.48 -21.97
C VAL A 569 5.33 -32.77 -22.59
N LYS A 570 4.52 -33.82 -22.67
CA LYS A 570 4.92 -35.13 -23.23
C LYS A 570 4.98 -35.18 -24.76
N HIS A 571 4.71 -34.07 -25.45
CA HIS A 571 4.70 -33.99 -26.92
C HIS A 571 5.89 -33.21 -27.51
N ASN A 572 6.87 -32.83 -26.69
CA ASN A 572 8.14 -32.20 -27.11
C ASN A 572 9.36 -33.11 -26.93
N GLU A 573 9.21 -34.43 -27.12
CA GLU A 573 10.33 -35.33 -27.43
C GLU A 573 10.27 -35.76 -28.90
#